data_AF-A0A7C7FRL1-F1
#
_entry.id   AF-A0A7C7FRL1-F1
#
_cell.length_a   1.000
_cell.length_b   1.000
_cell.length_c   1.000
_cell.angle_alpha   90.00
_cell.angle_beta   90.00
_cell.angle_gamma   90.00
#
_symmetry.space_group_name_H-M   'P 1'
#
loop_
_entity.id
_entity.type
_entity.pdbx_description
1 polymer ?
#
loop_
_entity_poly.entity_id
_entity_poly.type
_entity_poly.pdbx_seq_one_letter_code
_entity_poly.pdbx_strand_id
1 'polypeptide(L)'
;MRNSNSIALMIFTGVVLILGSCAIPDRKYSEELKHDIPVHQFTGDLDMYKSPSIETYGENANYNNNMGSRHPVAGTIPRGFMPYMYPNTNEGYMMAGDSLRNPYSNTPENLAKGADIYTKFCLHCHGTTGAGDGPVITNSNGKFPPPTSYID
;
A
#
# COMPACT_ATOMS: atom_id res chain seq x y z
N MET A 1 -24.36 18.08 -49.80
CA MET A 1 -24.87 18.75 -48.59
C MET A 1 -25.43 17.67 -47.67
N ARG A 2 -24.71 17.28 -46.61
CA ARG A 2 -25.18 16.28 -45.64
C ARG A 2 -26.26 16.93 -44.78
N ASN A 3 -27.49 16.43 -44.83
CA ASN A 3 -28.63 16.92 -44.05
C ASN A 3 -28.34 16.73 -42.55
N SER A 4 -28.59 17.77 -41.74
CA SER A 4 -28.40 17.75 -40.28
C SER A 4 -29.13 16.59 -39.59
N ASN A 5 -30.26 16.15 -40.16
CA ASN A 5 -31.03 15.00 -39.65
C ASN A 5 -30.26 13.67 -39.79
N SER A 6 -29.43 13.53 -40.82
CA SER A 6 -28.62 12.34 -41.05
C SER A 6 -27.45 12.24 -40.07
N ILE A 7 -26.89 13.39 -39.67
CA ILE A 7 -25.82 13.49 -38.68
C ILE A 7 -26.37 13.21 -37.28
N ALA A 8 -27.53 13.78 -36.94
CA ALA A 8 -28.20 13.52 -35.67
C ALA A 8 -28.56 12.03 -35.51
N LEU A 9 -29.05 11.38 -36.58
CA LEU A 9 -29.39 9.96 -36.55
C LEU A 9 -28.15 9.06 -36.36
N MET A 10 -27.01 9.40 -36.98
CA MET A 10 -25.75 8.66 -36.79
C MET A 10 -25.16 8.83 -35.39
N ILE A 11 -25.28 10.02 -34.80
CA ILE A 11 -24.85 10.26 -33.41
C ILE A 11 -25.75 9.48 -32.45
N PHE A 12 -27.05 9.49 -32.67
CA PHE A 12 -28.00 8.78 -31.81
C PHE A 12 -27.81 7.27 -31.87
N THR A 13 -27.66 6.68 -33.07
CA THR A 13 -27.36 5.25 -33.20
C THR A 13 -26.00 4.89 -32.64
N GLY A 14 -24.98 5.75 -32.78
CA GLY A 14 -23.67 5.56 -32.16
C GLY A 14 -23.72 5.55 -30.64
N VAL A 15 -24.46 6.48 -30.02
CA VAL A 15 -24.63 6.55 -28.56
C VAL A 15 -25.41 5.34 -28.02
N VAL A 16 -26.46 4.89 -28.73
CA VAL A 16 -27.22 3.69 -28.35
C VAL A 16 -26.38 2.42 -28.44
N LEU A 17 -25.54 2.29 -29.48
CA LEU A 17 -24.61 1.15 -29.62
C LEU A 17 -23.53 1.14 -28.53
N ILE A 18 -22.99 2.30 -28.16
CA ILE A 18 -21.98 2.42 -27.10
C ILE A 18 -22.60 2.08 -25.73
N LEU A 19 -23.78 2.63 -25.43
CA LEU A 19 -24.47 2.36 -24.17
C LEU A 19 -24.98 0.91 -24.06
N GLY A 20 -25.39 0.30 -25.18
CA GLY A 20 -25.77 -1.12 -25.23
C GLY A 20 -24.59 -2.09 -25.11
N SER A 21 -23.38 -1.67 -25.48
CA SER A 21 -22.18 -2.51 -25.43
C SER A 21 -21.60 -2.68 -24.02
N CYS A 22 -21.96 -1.80 -23.08
CA CYS A 22 -21.47 -1.84 -21.70
C CYS A 22 -22.48 -2.40 -20.68
N ALA A 23 -23.73 -2.69 -21.09
CA ALA A 23 -24.80 -3.07 -20.18
C ALA A 23 -25.28 -4.52 -20.39
N ILE A 24 -24.41 -5.49 -20.10
CA ILE A 24 -24.88 -6.84 -19.72
C ILE A 24 -24.62 -6.95 -18.21
N PRO A 25 -25.56 -6.51 -17.35
CA PRO A 25 -25.40 -6.58 -15.90
C PRO A 25 -25.20 -8.02 -15.39
N ASP A 26 -25.59 -9.01 -16.21
CA ASP A 26 -25.50 -10.44 -15.91
C ASP A 26 -24.39 -11.19 -16.67
N ARG A 27 -23.37 -10.50 -17.22
CA ARG A 27 -22.22 -11.21 -17.78
C ARG A 27 -21.50 -11.91 -16.63
N LYS A 28 -21.85 -13.19 -16.39
CA LYS A 28 -21.05 -14.07 -15.54
C LYS A 28 -19.62 -14.02 -16.07
N TYR A 29 -18.69 -13.55 -15.23
CA TYR A 29 -17.27 -13.84 -15.43
C TYR A 29 -17.14 -15.33 -15.73
N SER A 30 -16.30 -15.71 -16.71
CA SER A 30 -16.14 -17.12 -17.03
C SER A 30 -15.86 -17.87 -15.73
N GLU A 31 -16.59 -18.95 -15.49
CA GLU A 31 -16.40 -19.77 -14.29
C GLU A 31 -14.96 -20.27 -14.17
N GLU A 32 -14.25 -20.31 -15.30
CA GLU A 32 -12.82 -20.62 -15.45
C GLU A 32 -11.88 -19.54 -14.87
N LEU A 33 -12.32 -18.28 -14.72
CA LEU A 33 -11.56 -17.21 -14.07
C LEU A 33 -11.67 -17.23 -12.53
N LYS A 34 -12.57 -18.07 -11.97
CA LYS A 34 -12.58 -18.38 -10.55
C LYS A 34 -11.40 -19.29 -10.26
N HIS A 35 -10.25 -18.70 -9.95
CA HIS A 35 -9.06 -19.41 -9.47
C HIS A 35 -9.24 -19.94 -8.03
N ASP A 36 -10.44 -20.43 -7.68
CA ASP A 36 -10.71 -21.03 -6.37
C ASP A 36 -10.25 -22.49 -6.30
N ILE A 37 -9.99 -23.11 -7.46
CA ILE A 37 -9.50 -24.48 -7.55
C ILE A 37 -8.10 -24.43 -8.16
N PRO A 38 -7.03 -24.77 -7.41
CA PRO A 38 -5.72 -24.92 -8.02
C PRO A 38 -5.83 -25.95 -9.14
N VAL A 39 -5.50 -25.54 -10.36
CA VAL A 39 -5.49 -26.43 -11.52
C VAL A 39 -4.67 -27.67 -11.19
N HIS A 40 -5.14 -28.85 -11.62
CA HIS A 40 -4.39 -30.09 -11.42
C HIS A 40 -3.00 -29.96 -12.04
N GLN A 41 -1.98 -29.85 -11.18
CA GLN A 41 -0.59 -29.83 -11.60
C GLN A 41 -0.16 -31.29 -11.77
N PHE A 42 -0.17 -31.78 -13.00
CA PHE A 42 0.19 -33.17 -13.32
C PHE A 42 1.65 -33.52 -12.96
N THR A 43 2.52 -32.52 -12.77
CA THR A 43 3.94 -32.67 -12.44
C THR A 43 4.45 -31.64 -11.42
N GLY A 44 3.57 -31.04 -10.61
CA GLY A 44 3.97 -29.97 -9.68
C GLY A 44 5.00 -30.39 -8.63
N ASP A 45 5.06 -31.68 -8.32
CA ASP A 45 6.02 -32.33 -7.43
C ASP A 45 7.31 -32.79 -8.12
N LEU A 46 7.32 -32.89 -9.46
CA LEU A 46 8.45 -33.41 -10.25
C LEU A 46 9.22 -32.33 -11.03
N ASP A 47 8.65 -31.14 -11.20
CA ASP A 47 9.18 -30.07 -12.06
C ASP A 47 9.56 -28.79 -11.29
N MET A 48 10.12 -28.93 -10.09
CA MET A 48 10.63 -27.81 -9.27
C MET A 48 9.63 -26.66 -9.02
N TYR A 49 8.33 -26.92 -9.19
CA TYR A 49 7.27 -25.90 -9.10
C TYR A 49 7.17 -25.34 -7.67
N LYS A 50 7.39 -26.21 -6.68
CA LYS A 50 7.59 -25.81 -5.29
C LYS A 50 9.08 -25.89 -4.97
N SER A 51 9.64 -24.80 -4.49
CA SER A 51 11.01 -24.80 -4.02
C SER A 51 11.14 -25.68 -2.76
N PRO A 52 12.21 -26.47 -2.62
CA PRO A 52 12.49 -27.19 -1.38
C PRO A 52 13.00 -26.26 -0.27
N SER A 53 13.39 -25.02 -0.60
CA SER A 53 13.79 -23.99 0.35
C SER A 53 12.61 -23.39 1.08
N ILE A 54 12.85 -22.97 2.32
CA ILE A 54 11.90 -22.14 3.06
C ILE A 54 11.97 -20.72 2.49
N GLU A 55 10.89 -20.30 1.84
CA GLU A 55 10.76 -18.94 1.34
C GLU A 55 10.54 -17.92 2.47
N THR A 56 10.86 -16.64 2.20
CA THR A 56 10.85 -15.58 3.23
C THR A 56 9.53 -15.48 3.99
N TYR A 57 8.40 -15.53 3.27
CA TYR A 57 7.06 -15.54 3.85
C TYR A 57 6.38 -16.92 3.74
N GLY A 58 7.18 -17.97 3.52
CA GLY A 58 6.70 -19.34 3.43
C GLY A 58 6.41 -19.93 4.81
N GLU A 59 5.58 -20.97 4.82
CA GLU A 59 5.28 -21.73 6.01
C GLU A 59 6.48 -22.60 6.43
N ASN A 60 6.68 -22.74 7.73
CA ASN A 60 7.76 -23.56 8.28
C ASN A 60 7.30 -24.32 9.53
N ALA A 61 7.08 -25.63 9.37
CA ALA A 61 6.62 -26.53 10.42
C ALA A 61 7.63 -26.72 11.58
N ASN A 62 8.87 -26.26 11.45
CA ASN A 62 9.88 -26.37 12.51
C ASN A 62 9.65 -25.39 13.68
N TYR A 63 8.79 -24.38 13.52
CA TYR A 63 8.53 -23.36 14.54
C TYR A 63 7.06 -23.29 14.91
N ASN A 64 6.77 -23.00 16.19
CA ASN A 64 5.41 -22.96 16.73
C ASN A 64 4.47 -21.96 16.03
N ASN A 65 5.00 -20.93 15.38
CA ASN A 65 4.23 -19.90 14.69
C ASN A 65 4.16 -20.11 13.17
N ASN A 66 4.66 -21.24 12.66
CA ASN A 66 4.71 -21.60 11.24
C ASN A 66 5.39 -20.57 10.31
N MET A 67 6.15 -19.60 10.84
CA MET A 67 6.78 -18.58 10.00
C MET A 67 8.20 -19.00 9.57
N GLY A 68 8.48 -18.92 8.27
CA GLY A 68 9.85 -19.01 7.74
C GLY A 68 10.74 -17.85 8.22
N SER A 69 10.19 -16.64 8.29
CA SER A 69 10.87 -15.46 8.82
C SER A 69 11.02 -15.51 10.35
N ARG A 70 12.25 -15.32 10.83
CA ARG A 70 12.60 -15.29 12.26
C ARG A 70 13.09 -13.92 12.69
N HIS A 71 12.78 -13.55 13.93
CA HIS A 71 13.38 -12.37 14.54
C HIS A 71 14.88 -12.59 14.74
N PRO A 72 15.71 -11.58 14.45
CA PRO A 72 17.11 -11.61 14.84
C PRO A 72 17.24 -11.57 16.37
N VAL A 73 18.40 -12.00 16.88
CA VAL A 73 18.70 -11.91 18.31
C VAL A 73 18.76 -10.43 18.71
N ALA A 74 18.24 -10.10 19.90
CA ALA A 74 18.26 -8.72 20.39
C ALA A 74 19.69 -8.17 20.46
N GLY A 75 19.89 -6.95 19.93
CA GLY A 75 21.18 -6.25 19.94
C GLY A 75 22.10 -6.54 18.74
N THR A 76 21.72 -7.41 17.79
CA THR A 76 22.52 -7.63 16.58
C THR A 76 22.48 -6.40 15.66
N ILE A 77 23.64 -5.99 15.14
CA ILE A 77 23.77 -4.86 14.20
C ILE A 77 24.25 -5.39 12.84
N PRO A 78 23.45 -5.32 11.76
CA PRO A 78 23.88 -5.76 10.44
C PRO A 78 24.86 -4.76 9.80
N ARG A 79 25.66 -5.23 8.84
CA ARG A 79 26.59 -4.36 8.09
C ARG A 79 25.81 -3.31 7.30
N GLY A 80 26.27 -2.06 7.34
CA GLY A 80 25.63 -0.93 6.66
C GLY A 80 24.47 -0.30 7.42
N PHE A 81 24.20 -0.74 8.66
CA PHE A 81 23.17 -0.16 9.51
C PHE A 81 23.80 0.45 10.76
N MET A 82 23.37 1.67 11.10
CA MET A 82 23.72 2.34 12.35
C MET A 82 22.46 2.47 13.20
N PRO A 83 22.43 1.88 14.41
CA PRO A 83 21.30 2.03 15.32
C PRO A 83 21.07 3.50 15.70
N TYR A 84 19.82 3.82 16.02
CA TYR A 84 19.46 5.14 16.54
C TYR A 84 20.17 5.41 17.88
N MET A 85 20.80 6.58 18.01
CA MET A 85 21.74 6.85 19.11
C MET A 85 21.07 7.36 20.39
N TYR A 86 19.84 7.86 20.32
CA TYR A 86 19.15 8.41 21.49
C TYR A 86 18.30 7.33 22.17
N PRO A 87 18.34 7.22 23.51
CA PRO A 87 17.55 6.23 24.23
C PRO A 87 16.05 6.54 24.17
N ASN A 88 15.22 5.51 24.26
CA ASN A 88 13.75 5.65 24.34
C ASN A 88 13.32 6.09 25.76
N THR A 89 13.62 7.34 26.09
CA THR A 89 13.34 8.01 27.38
C THR A 89 12.92 9.45 27.09
N ASN A 90 12.29 10.12 28.06
CA ASN A 90 11.89 11.52 27.89
C ASN A 90 13.13 12.42 27.71
N GLU A 91 14.21 12.13 28.42
CA GLU A 91 15.49 12.83 28.30
C GLU A 91 16.08 12.61 26.89
N GLY A 92 16.03 11.37 26.39
CA GLY A 92 16.43 11.03 25.02
C GLY A 92 15.62 11.75 23.95
N TYR A 93 14.31 11.91 24.15
CA TYR A 93 13.43 12.67 23.27
C TYR A 93 13.84 14.14 23.20
N MET A 94 14.09 14.78 24.35
CA MET A 94 14.55 16.18 24.40
C MET A 94 15.93 16.35 23.74
N MET A 95 16.88 15.47 24.04
CA MET A 95 18.21 15.50 23.42
C MET A 95 18.14 15.37 21.89
N ALA A 96 17.26 14.50 21.38
CA ALA A 96 17.05 14.35 19.95
C ALA A 96 16.44 15.63 19.34
N GLY A 97 15.43 16.24 19.98
CA GLY A 97 14.86 17.51 19.53
C GLY A 97 15.90 18.63 19.43
N ASP A 98 16.82 18.70 20.41
CA ASP A 98 17.84 19.75 20.47
C ASP A 98 18.98 19.52 19.48
N SER A 99 19.49 18.28 19.38
CA SER A 99 20.78 17.99 18.72
C SER A 99 20.67 17.23 17.40
N LEU A 100 19.57 16.52 17.13
CA LEU A 100 19.41 15.77 15.88
C LEU A 100 19.18 16.74 14.72
N ARG A 101 19.90 16.51 13.62
CA ARG A 101 19.76 17.30 12.39
C ARG A 101 19.48 16.37 11.22
N ASN A 102 18.65 16.84 10.29
CA ASN A 102 18.36 16.10 9.07
C ASN A 102 19.64 15.99 8.22
N PRO A 103 20.14 14.77 7.94
CA PRO A 103 21.34 14.60 7.11
C PRO A 103 21.08 14.85 5.62
N TYR A 104 19.81 14.91 5.19
CA TYR A 104 19.43 15.13 3.81
C TYR A 104 19.29 16.61 3.49
N SER A 105 19.83 17.02 2.34
CA SER A 105 19.67 18.37 1.80
C SER A 105 18.25 18.65 1.33
N ASN A 106 17.80 19.89 1.44
CA ASN A 106 16.50 20.33 0.96
C ASN A 106 16.50 20.54 -0.57
N THR A 107 16.43 19.44 -1.32
CA THR A 107 16.37 19.45 -2.79
C THR A 107 14.95 19.15 -3.28
N PRO A 108 14.57 19.61 -4.49
CA PRO A 108 13.26 19.28 -5.07
C PRO A 108 12.97 17.78 -5.13
N GLU A 109 14.00 16.95 -5.40
CA GLU A 109 13.88 15.50 -5.42
C GLU A 109 13.55 14.91 -4.04
N ASN A 110 14.26 15.36 -2.99
CA ASN A 110 14.01 14.91 -1.63
C ASN A 110 12.62 15.34 -1.14
N LEU A 111 12.18 16.56 -1.49
CA LEU A 111 10.85 17.05 -1.17
C LEU A 111 9.75 16.24 -1.88
N ALA A 112 9.92 15.94 -3.16
CA ALA A 112 8.98 15.13 -3.92
C ALA A 112 8.85 13.72 -3.32
N LYS A 113 9.98 13.11 -2.94
CA LYS A 113 9.99 11.81 -2.26
C LYS A 113 9.36 11.87 -0.86
N GLY A 114 9.61 12.95 -0.12
CA GLY A 114 8.99 13.19 1.19
C GLY A 114 7.47 13.29 1.09
N ALA A 115 6.96 14.01 0.08
CA ALA A 115 5.53 14.13 -0.17
C ALA A 115 4.87 12.78 -0.52
N ASP A 116 5.55 11.93 -1.31
CA ASP A 116 5.08 10.57 -1.63
C ASP A 116 5.01 9.68 -0.38
N ILE A 117 6.05 9.70 0.47
CA ILE A 117 6.09 8.97 1.74
C ILE A 117 4.99 9.47 2.69
N TYR A 118 4.83 10.79 2.82
CA TYR A 118 3.78 11.40 3.65
C TYR A 118 2.38 10.93 3.23
N THR A 119 2.12 10.92 1.92
CA THR A 119 0.84 10.48 1.35
C THR A 119 0.55 9.02 1.67
N LYS A 120 1.56 8.15 1.64
CA LYS A 120 1.41 6.69 1.85
C LYS A 120 1.26 6.29 3.32
N PHE A 121 1.90 7.02 4.23
CA PHE A 121 2.04 6.55 5.62
C PHE A 121 1.52 7.53 6.67
N CYS A 122 1.49 8.82 6.40
CA CYS A 122 1.15 9.85 7.39
C CYS A 122 -0.26 10.41 7.20
N LEU A 123 -0.66 10.66 5.95
CA LEU A 123 -1.91 11.32 5.57
C LEU A 123 -3.15 10.66 6.19
N HIS A 124 -3.15 9.34 6.32
CA HIS A 124 -4.29 8.59 6.83
C HIS A 124 -4.72 9.03 8.24
N CYS A 125 -3.78 9.47 9.08
CA CYS A 125 -4.06 9.98 10.42
C CYS A 125 -3.92 11.51 10.51
N HIS A 126 -2.91 12.09 9.85
CA HIS A 126 -2.58 13.51 9.99
C HIS A 126 -3.27 14.44 8.98
N GLY A 127 -3.95 13.90 7.96
CA GLY A 127 -4.59 14.69 6.91
C GLY A 127 -3.61 15.18 5.84
N THR A 128 -4.11 15.86 4.81
CA THR A 128 -3.28 16.35 3.70
C THR A 128 -2.38 17.51 4.12
N THR A 129 -2.85 18.35 5.04
CA THR A 129 -2.14 19.55 5.54
C THR A 129 -1.34 19.30 6.81
N GLY A 130 -1.53 18.14 7.46
CA GLY A 130 -0.88 17.84 8.74
C GLY A 130 -1.64 18.34 9.96
N ALA A 131 -2.90 18.72 9.83
CA ALA A 131 -3.73 19.26 10.89
C ALA A 131 -4.32 18.21 11.86
N GLY A 132 -3.99 16.92 11.69
CA GLY A 132 -4.51 15.86 12.56
C GLY A 132 -5.93 15.41 12.20
N ASP A 133 -6.40 15.74 11.00
CA ASP A 133 -7.76 15.54 10.50
C ASP A 133 -7.85 14.45 9.42
N GLY A 134 -6.96 13.45 9.47
CA GLY A 134 -6.91 12.36 8.49
C GLY A 134 -8.16 11.48 8.48
N PRO A 135 -8.39 10.69 7.40
CA PRO A 135 -9.53 9.78 7.27
C PRO A 135 -9.74 8.82 8.44
N VAL A 136 -8.68 8.37 9.10
CA VAL A 136 -8.79 7.53 10.31
C VAL A 136 -9.48 8.28 11.42
N ILE A 137 -9.25 9.58 11.57
CA ILE A 137 -9.88 10.40 12.60
C ILE A 137 -11.31 10.75 12.18
N THR A 138 -11.47 11.34 10.99
CA THR A 138 -12.75 11.87 10.51
C THR A 138 -13.80 10.78 10.26
N ASN A 139 -13.40 9.58 9.82
CA ASN A 139 -14.34 8.47 9.58
C ASN A 139 -14.59 7.58 10.80
N SER A 140 -13.87 7.80 11.91
CA SER A 140 -13.98 6.93 13.10
C SER A 140 -15.14 7.25 14.03
N ASN A 141 -15.93 8.29 13.73
CA ASN A 141 -17.03 8.78 14.58
C ASN A 141 -16.58 9.02 16.04
N GLY A 142 -15.37 9.53 16.23
CA GLY A 142 -14.80 9.84 17.55
C GLY A 142 -14.17 8.66 18.29
N LYS A 143 -13.99 7.50 17.65
CA LYS A 143 -13.33 6.34 18.28
C LYS A 143 -11.84 6.57 18.54
N PHE A 144 -11.17 7.36 17.69
CA PHE A 144 -9.75 7.64 17.83
C PHE A 144 -9.52 9.13 18.12
N PRO A 145 -8.69 9.48 19.11
CA PRO A 145 -8.32 10.87 19.34
C PRO A 145 -7.44 11.39 18.18
N PRO A 146 -7.59 12.67 17.79
CA PRO A 146 -6.73 13.26 16.76
C PRO A 146 -5.26 13.27 17.23
N PRO A 147 -4.29 12.97 16.35
CA PRO A 147 -2.89 13.17 16.66
C PRO A 147 -2.57 14.67 16.73
N THR A 148 -1.42 15.01 17.33
CA THR A 148 -0.92 16.39 17.34
C THR A 148 -0.75 16.91 15.91
N SER A 149 -1.18 18.14 15.69
CA SER A 149 -1.04 18.84 14.43
C SER A 149 0.39 19.36 14.25
N TYR A 150 0.84 19.45 12.99
CA TYR A 150 2.14 20.01 12.62
C TYR A 150 2.10 21.51 12.31
N ILE A 151 0.90 22.11 12.25
CA ILE A 151 0.70 23.51 11.84
C ILE A 151 0.53 24.47 13.03
N ASP A 152 0.56 23.95 14.26
CA ASP A 152 0.28 24.66 15.51
C ASP A 152 1.55 25.17 16.20
#